data_AF-A0A8X7Y518-F1
#
_entry.id   AF-A0A8X7Y518-F1
#
_cell.length_a   1.000
_cell.length_b   1.000
_cell.length_c   1.000
_cell.angle_alpha   90.00
_cell.angle_beta   90.00
_cell.angle_gamma   90.00
#
_symmetry.space_group_name_H-M   'P 1'
#
loop_
_entity.id
_entity.type
_entity.pdbx_description
1 polymer ?
#
loop_
_entity_poly.entity_id
_entity_poly.type
_entity_poly.pdbx_seq_one_letter_code
_entity_poly.pdbx_strand_id
1 'polypeptide(L)'
;MFDHQQLCRARTPILSAIAFTATIFLVYANGIISTISLQSSSVSTKEISGELHVRITERQIMSTVVNQPLRSMQEEIKEVDRGEHQSSVIRPFNLTVEERIEWFRKRVPEFEILKADNLTKEFLGRVLEFFNNECDVQFFMTWISPVESFGRREFLALESLFKVHPHGCLLILSRDLDSIQGYRILKPLLDRKFKVAAITPDLSFLFKNTPAETWFEEIKSGNKDPGEIPFAQNLSNLIRLAVLYKFGGIYLDTDFIVLKSFADLRNAIGAQSIDVSGSWTRLNNAVLVFDMNHPLLLKFIEEFASTFDGNKWGHNGPYLVSRVVQKVAERPGYNFTILPPMAFYPVGWNRIGGFFKKPENKVESRWVNAKLLQLSGETYGIHLWNRQSSKFSIEEGSVMGRLISDHCVICEYKYSS
;
A
#
# COMPACT_ATOMS: atom_id res chain seq x y z
N MET A 1 -62.24 -1.95 -40.92
CA MET A 1 -62.97 -0.75 -41.36
C MET A 1 -62.07 0.44 -41.03
N PHE A 2 -61.54 1.09 -42.06
CA PHE A 2 -60.72 2.29 -41.95
C PHE A 2 -61.54 3.44 -41.35
N ASP A 3 -60.91 4.30 -40.56
CA ASP A 3 -60.96 5.73 -40.90
C ASP A 3 -59.75 6.50 -40.36
N HIS A 4 -59.31 7.46 -41.16
CA HIS A 4 -58.04 8.18 -41.04
C HIS A 4 -58.31 9.65 -41.33
N GLN A 5 -58.12 10.55 -40.36
CA GLN A 5 -58.00 12.02 -40.52
C GLN A 5 -57.79 12.64 -39.13
N GLN A 6 -57.08 13.74 -38.88
CA GLN A 6 -55.96 14.43 -39.51
C GLN A 6 -55.50 15.45 -38.43
N LEU A 7 -54.18 15.67 -38.34
CA LEU A 7 -53.48 16.91 -37.99
C LEU A 7 -54.11 17.91 -36.98
N CYS A 8 -53.39 18.16 -35.87
CA CYS A 8 -52.94 19.53 -35.59
C CYS A 8 -51.69 19.58 -34.68
N ARG A 9 -50.75 20.42 -35.11
CA ARG A 9 -49.37 20.57 -34.65
C ARG A 9 -49.29 21.82 -33.79
N ALA A 10 -49.13 21.68 -32.47
CA ALA A 10 -48.80 22.80 -31.59
C ALA A 10 -47.33 22.69 -31.17
N ARG A 11 -46.45 23.43 -31.88
CA ARG A 11 -45.05 23.65 -31.49
C ARG A 11 -45.04 24.68 -30.36
N THR A 12 -44.65 24.27 -29.16
CA THR A 12 -44.43 25.16 -28.01
C THR A 12 -43.14 25.97 -28.17
N PRO A 13 -43.16 27.31 -28.07
CA PRO A 13 -42.00 28.19 -28.30
C PRO A 13 -40.97 28.16 -27.15
N ILE A 14 -41.22 27.41 -26.08
CA ILE A 14 -40.43 27.42 -24.85
C ILE A 14 -39.12 26.61 -24.99
N LEU A 15 -39.12 25.54 -25.79
CA LEU A 15 -37.92 24.71 -26.03
C LEU A 15 -36.88 25.41 -26.93
N SER A 16 -37.31 26.33 -27.80
CA SER A 16 -36.41 27.10 -28.67
C SER A 16 -35.64 28.19 -27.90
N ALA A 17 -36.25 28.78 -26.88
CA ALA A 17 -35.64 29.84 -26.09
C ALA A 17 -34.52 29.31 -25.18
N ILE A 18 -34.72 28.13 -24.56
CA ILE A 18 -33.74 27.49 -23.68
C ILE A 18 -32.49 27.06 -24.45
N ALA A 19 -32.66 26.55 -25.68
CA ALA A 19 -31.54 26.19 -26.55
C ALA A 19 -30.73 27.42 -26.99
N PHE A 20 -31.39 28.55 -27.27
CA PHE A 20 -30.69 29.79 -27.64
C PHE A 20 -29.90 30.40 -26.47
N THR A 21 -30.44 30.39 -25.25
CA THR A 21 -29.73 30.89 -24.07
C THR A 21 -28.51 30.03 -23.70
N ALA A 22 -28.59 28.71 -23.86
CA ALA A 22 -27.46 27.82 -23.60
C ALA A 22 -26.31 28.03 -24.60
N THR A 23 -26.63 28.33 -25.86
CA THR A 23 -25.63 28.56 -26.91
C THR A 23 -24.91 29.89 -26.70
N ILE A 24 -25.62 30.95 -26.27
CA ILE A 24 -25.00 32.25 -25.94
C ILE A 24 -24.07 32.12 -24.73
N PHE A 25 -24.44 31.36 -23.69
CA PHE A 25 -23.58 31.12 -22.53
C PHE A 25 -22.30 30.38 -22.89
N LEU A 26 -22.36 29.38 -23.79
CA LEU A 26 -21.18 28.64 -24.25
C LEU A 26 -20.23 29.50 -25.10
N VAL A 27 -20.77 30.38 -25.96
CA VAL A 27 -19.94 31.31 -26.75
C VAL A 27 -19.29 32.36 -25.85
N TYR A 28 -20.00 32.87 -24.85
CA TYR A 28 -19.46 33.87 -23.91
C TYR A 28 -18.41 33.27 -22.96
N ALA A 29 -18.62 32.04 -22.47
CA ALA A 29 -17.65 31.33 -21.64
C ALA A 29 -16.35 31.00 -22.40
N ASN A 30 -16.46 30.55 -23.66
CA ASN A 30 -15.28 30.31 -24.51
C ASN A 30 -14.56 31.63 -24.87
N GLY A 31 -15.28 32.73 -25.07
CA GLY A 31 -14.68 34.05 -25.27
C GLY A 31 -13.86 34.52 -24.06
N ILE A 32 -14.36 34.33 -22.83
CA ILE A 32 -13.64 34.69 -21.61
C ILE A 32 -12.38 33.82 -21.43
N ILE A 33 -12.47 32.50 -21.67
CA ILE A 33 -11.32 31.59 -21.56
C ILE A 33 -10.24 31.94 -22.58
N SER A 34 -10.60 32.27 -23.83
CA SER A 34 -9.64 32.73 -24.83
C SER A 34 -9.03 34.08 -24.50
N THR A 35 -9.78 35.01 -23.89
CA THR A 35 -9.26 36.33 -23.48
C THR A 35 -8.29 36.22 -22.30
N ILE A 36 -8.56 35.33 -21.33
CA ILE A 36 -7.66 35.02 -20.21
C ILE A 36 -6.38 34.32 -20.70
N SER A 37 -6.49 33.41 -21.68
CA SER A 37 -5.32 32.74 -22.27
C SER A 37 -4.46 33.65 -23.15
N LEU A 38 -5.05 34.69 -23.75
CA LEU A 38 -4.33 35.73 -24.50
C LEU A 38 -3.69 36.77 -23.56
N GLN A 39 -4.29 37.05 -22.40
CA GLN A 39 -3.70 37.94 -21.39
C GLN A 39 -2.56 37.30 -20.59
N SER A 40 -2.52 35.98 -20.44
CA SER A 40 -1.41 35.29 -19.77
C SER A 40 -0.13 35.20 -20.61
N SER A 41 -0.18 35.63 -21.88
CA SER A 41 0.94 35.58 -22.83
C SER A 41 1.49 36.96 -23.23
N SER A 42 1.06 38.04 -22.57
CA SER A 42 1.64 39.39 -22.75
C SER A 42 1.96 40.07 -21.42
N VAL A 43 3.08 39.71 -20.80
CA VAL A 43 3.75 40.57 -19.81
C VAL A 43 5.05 41.07 -20.41
N SER A 44 4.99 42.32 -20.88
CA SER A 44 6.11 43.14 -21.30
C SER A 44 7.02 43.42 -20.09
N THR A 45 8.26 42.95 -20.17
CA THR A 45 9.36 43.37 -19.29
C THR A 45 9.73 44.81 -19.61
N LYS A 46 9.40 45.75 -18.72
CA LYS A 46 10.00 47.08 -18.67
C LYS A 46 11.33 47.00 -17.93
N GLU A 47 12.39 47.40 -18.62
CA GLU A 47 13.71 47.66 -18.09
C GLU A 47 13.67 48.69 -16.95
N ILE A 48 14.29 48.37 -15.82
CA ILE A 48 14.90 49.36 -14.93
C ILE A 48 16.33 48.88 -14.64
N SER A 49 17.27 49.75 -15.00
CA SER A 49 18.72 49.65 -14.89
C SER A 49 19.21 49.43 -13.45
N GLY A 50 20.18 48.54 -13.29
CA GLY A 50 21.01 48.40 -12.08
C GLY A 50 22.08 47.34 -12.29
N GLU A 51 23.27 47.76 -12.66
CA GLU A 51 24.45 46.92 -12.91
C GLU A 51 24.82 46.03 -11.72
N LEU A 52 25.08 44.74 -11.97
CA LEU A 52 26.25 44.09 -11.37
C LEU A 52 26.75 42.94 -12.26
N HIS A 53 28.00 43.10 -12.69
CA HIS A 53 28.80 42.22 -13.55
C HIS A 53 28.92 40.77 -13.04
N VAL A 54 28.58 39.80 -13.90
CA VAL A 54 29.23 38.47 -13.88
C VAL A 54 29.58 38.09 -15.32
N ARG A 55 30.88 38.00 -15.62
CA ARG A 55 31.42 37.58 -16.91
C ARG A 55 31.11 36.10 -17.16
N ILE A 56 30.40 35.80 -18.26
CA ILE A 56 30.33 34.46 -18.83
C ILE A 56 31.14 34.49 -20.13
N THR A 57 32.20 33.69 -20.17
CA THR A 57 33.00 33.47 -21.39
C THR A 57 32.34 32.36 -22.19
N GLU A 58 31.86 32.67 -23.39
CA GLU A 58 31.43 31.68 -24.38
C GLU A 58 32.63 30.91 -24.95
N ARG A 59 32.50 29.57 -25.05
CA ARG A 59 33.14 28.83 -26.15
C ARG A 59 32.39 27.54 -26.51
N GLN A 60 31.93 27.57 -27.76
CA GLN A 60 31.42 26.56 -28.68
C GLN A 60 31.64 25.06 -28.39
N ILE A 61 30.49 24.35 -28.35
CA ILE A 61 30.10 23.14 -29.12
C ILE A 61 31.20 22.16 -29.54
N MET A 62 31.12 20.94 -29.00
CA MET A 62 31.20 19.71 -29.82
C MET A 62 30.34 18.60 -29.21
N SER A 63 29.55 17.96 -30.08
CA SER A 63 28.69 16.82 -29.79
C SER A 63 29.50 15.57 -29.47
N THR A 64 29.19 14.91 -28.35
CA THR A 64 29.47 13.49 -28.20
C THR A 64 28.35 12.85 -27.40
N VAL A 65 27.43 12.18 -28.11
CA VAL A 65 26.50 11.23 -27.52
C VAL A 65 27.32 10.07 -26.97
N VAL A 66 27.38 9.96 -25.64
CA VAL A 66 27.90 8.78 -24.95
C VAL A 66 26.82 8.32 -23.99
N ASN A 67 26.34 7.09 -24.22
CA ASN A 67 25.45 6.35 -23.33
C ASN A 67 26.00 6.34 -21.91
N GLN A 68 25.35 7.06 -21.00
CA GLN A 68 25.57 6.89 -19.56
C GLN A 68 24.53 5.90 -19.02
N PRO A 69 24.94 4.81 -18.36
CA PRO A 69 24.00 3.91 -17.72
C PRO A 69 23.32 4.63 -16.55
N LEU A 70 22.04 4.34 -16.34
CA LEU A 70 21.27 4.76 -15.18
C LEU A 70 22.08 4.48 -13.92
N ARG A 71 22.62 5.54 -13.30
CA ARG A 71 23.32 5.44 -12.03
C ARG A 71 22.27 5.11 -10.98
N SER A 72 22.20 3.82 -10.62
CA SER A 72 21.51 3.35 -9.43
C SER A 72 21.96 4.21 -8.26
N MET A 73 21.11 5.12 -7.81
CA MET A 73 21.26 5.76 -6.52
C MET A 73 21.02 4.66 -5.49
N GLN A 74 22.10 4.00 -5.11
CA GLN A 74 22.14 3.16 -3.93
C GLN A 74 22.07 4.13 -2.76
N GLU A 75 20.85 4.43 -2.31
CA GLU A 75 20.64 5.11 -1.04
C GLU A 75 21.19 4.19 0.05
N GLU A 76 22.37 4.53 0.57
CA GLU A 76 22.89 4.01 1.83
C GLU A 76 21.89 4.41 2.93
N ILE A 77 20.95 3.51 3.21
CA ILE A 77 20.23 3.53 4.47
C ILE A 77 21.27 3.16 5.53
N LYS A 78 21.82 4.16 6.21
CA LYS A 78 22.57 3.94 7.45
C LYS A 78 21.69 3.09 8.36
N GLU A 79 22.18 1.91 8.70
CA GLU A 79 21.60 1.05 9.72
C GLU A 79 21.55 1.82 11.03
N VAL A 80 20.39 2.40 11.33
CA VAL A 80 20.01 2.72 12.69
C VAL A 80 19.37 1.47 13.24
N ASP A 81 20.22 0.57 13.72
CA ASP A 81 19.85 -0.52 14.59
C ASP A 81 19.39 0.06 15.93
N ARG A 82 18.07 0.01 16.15
CA ARG A 82 17.37 0.06 17.45
C ARG A 82 15.86 0.05 17.21
N GLY A 83 15.31 -1.16 17.18
CA GLY A 83 13.87 -1.40 17.11
C GLY A 83 13.51 -2.82 16.69
N GLU A 84 14.29 -3.82 17.10
CA GLU A 84 13.97 -5.23 16.85
C GLU A 84 12.90 -5.71 17.85
N HIS A 85 11.63 -5.49 17.51
CA HIS A 85 10.51 -6.29 18.03
C HIS A 85 10.03 -7.29 16.98
N GLN A 86 10.97 -7.87 16.23
CA GLN A 86 10.66 -8.75 15.11
C GLN A 86 11.42 -10.08 15.25
N SER A 87 10.66 -11.11 15.65
CA SER A 87 11.05 -12.49 15.98
C SER A 87 11.80 -12.67 17.32
N SER A 88 11.41 -13.71 18.06
CA SER A 88 12.08 -14.18 19.28
C SER A 88 13.50 -14.74 19.03
N VAL A 89 13.86 -14.94 17.76
CA VAL A 89 15.10 -15.61 17.36
C VAL A 89 16.12 -14.56 16.90
N ILE A 90 16.84 -13.98 17.87
CA ILE A 90 17.91 -13.02 17.61
C ILE A 90 19.07 -13.73 16.91
N ARG A 91 19.42 -13.26 15.71
CA ARG A 91 20.56 -13.81 14.97
C ARG A 91 21.88 -13.21 15.48
N PRO A 92 22.96 -14.00 15.56
CA PRO A 92 24.31 -13.47 15.70
C PRO A 92 24.71 -12.57 14.52
N PHE A 93 25.45 -11.50 14.80
CA PHE A 93 25.99 -10.59 13.78
C PHE A 93 27.17 -11.20 13.02
N ASN A 94 27.39 -10.77 11.77
CA ASN A 94 28.55 -11.08 10.94
C ASN A 94 28.81 -12.58 10.64
N LEU A 95 27.75 -13.35 10.40
CA LEU A 95 27.87 -14.76 9.97
C LEU A 95 28.19 -14.86 8.47
N THR A 96 29.03 -15.82 8.08
CA THR A 96 29.13 -16.21 6.66
C THR A 96 27.82 -16.81 6.16
N VAL A 97 27.69 -16.98 4.84
CA VAL A 97 26.50 -17.60 4.23
C VAL A 97 26.27 -19.00 4.80
N GLU A 98 27.34 -19.80 4.91
CA GLU A 98 27.30 -21.18 5.41
C GLU A 98 26.90 -21.23 6.89
N GLU A 99 27.48 -20.34 7.70
CA GLU A 99 27.15 -20.23 9.13
C GLU A 99 25.70 -19.80 9.34
N ARG A 100 25.20 -18.87 8.52
CA ARG A 100 23.81 -18.38 8.59
C ARG A 100 22.82 -19.46 8.19
N ILE A 101 23.13 -20.24 7.16
CA ILE A 101 22.35 -21.41 6.76
C ILE A 101 22.29 -22.43 7.89
N GLU A 102 23.45 -22.80 8.45
CA GLU A 102 23.51 -23.79 9.52
C GLU A 102 22.81 -23.31 10.80
N TRP A 103 22.97 -22.03 11.13
CA TRP A 103 22.25 -21.39 12.24
C TRP A 103 20.75 -21.45 12.01
N PHE A 104 20.27 -21.05 10.84
CA PHE A 104 18.83 -21.04 10.53
C PHE A 104 18.26 -22.46 10.57
N ARG A 105 18.95 -23.43 9.95
CA ARG A 105 18.56 -24.85 9.93
C ARG A 105 18.35 -25.40 11.34
N LYS A 106 19.23 -25.07 12.29
CA LYS A 106 19.10 -25.46 13.72
C LYS A 106 17.91 -24.80 14.41
N ARG A 107 17.53 -23.60 13.97
CA ARG A 107 16.49 -22.77 14.58
C ARG A 107 15.12 -22.90 13.89
N VAL A 108 15.02 -23.58 12.75
CA VAL A 108 13.73 -23.86 12.06
C VAL A 108 12.62 -24.30 13.04
N PRO A 109 12.85 -25.23 13.98
CA PRO A 109 11.81 -25.65 14.93
C PRO A 109 11.32 -24.56 15.89
N GLU A 110 12.08 -23.49 16.08
CA GLU A 110 11.73 -22.36 16.96
C GLU A 110 10.83 -21.33 16.24
N PHE A 111 10.76 -21.36 14.91
CA PHE A 111 9.81 -20.53 14.17
C PHE A 111 8.42 -21.16 14.25
N GLU A 112 7.61 -20.66 15.18
CA GLU A 112 6.23 -21.14 15.39
C GLU A 112 5.44 -21.21 14.08
N ILE A 113 5.53 -20.19 13.23
CA ILE A 113 4.84 -20.11 11.93
C ILE A 113 5.17 -21.26 10.97
N LEU A 114 6.32 -21.94 11.14
CA LEU A 114 6.75 -23.06 10.29
C LEU A 114 6.24 -24.42 10.79
N LYS A 115 5.67 -24.50 11.99
CA LYS A 115 5.21 -25.76 12.58
C LYS A 115 3.96 -26.27 11.87
N ALA A 116 3.98 -27.55 11.50
CA ALA A 116 2.82 -28.27 10.98
C ALA A 116 2.15 -29.06 12.10
N ASP A 117 0.92 -28.70 12.44
CA ASP A 117 0.09 -29.32 13.48
C ASP A 117 -1.40 -29.28 13.12
N ASN A 118 -2.28 -29.59 14.08
CA ASN A 118 -3.72 -29.62 13.85
C ASN A 118 -4.28 -28.26 13.40
N LEU A 119 -3.75 -27.13 13.90
CA LEU A 119 -4.19 -25.80 13.48
C LEU A 119 -3.93 -25.57 11.99
N THR A 120 -2.75 -25.97 11.50
CA THR A 120 -2.45 -25.89 10.06
C THR A 120 -3.34 -26.82 9.23
N LYS A 121 -3.63 -28.04 9.70
CA LYS A 121 -4.49 -28.98 8.96
C LYS A 121 -5.92 -28.46 8.79
N GLU A 122 -6.41 -27.68 9.74
CA GLU A 122 -7.74 -27.07 9.72
C GLU A 122 -7.80 -25.75 8.94
N PHE A 123 -6.65 -25.22 8.49
CA PHE A 123 -6.53 -23.90 7.86
C PHE A 123 -7.58 -23.66 6.76
N LEU A 124 -7.61 -24.52 5.74
CA LEU A 124 -8.51 -24.34 4.60
C LEU A 124 -9.98 -24.39 5.05
N GLY A 125 -10.34 -25.33 5.92
CA GLY A 125 -11.69 -25.46 6.45
C GLY A 125 -12.13 -24.21 7.18
N ARG A 126 -11.29 -23.69 8.08
CA ARG A 126 -11.59 -22.48 8.86
C ARG A 126 -11.64 -21.21 8.01
N VAL A 127 -10.81 -21.09 6.97
CA VAL A 127 -10.87 -19.97 6.01
C VAL A 127 -12.17 -20.00 5.22
N LEU A 128 -12.56 -21.17 4.68
CA LEU A 128 -13.80 -21.31 3.94
C LEU A 128 -15.03 -21.05 4.82
N GLU A 129 -15.04 -21.57 6.05
CA GLU A 129 -16.09 -21.30 7.04
C GLU A 129 -16.19 -19.81 7.36
N PHE A 130 -15.05 -19.15 7.59
CA PHE A 130 -15.02 -17.72 7.88
C PHE A 130 -15.62 -16.89 6.75
N PHE A 131 -15.29 -17.18 5.49
CA PHE A 131 -15.82 -16.42 4.34
C PHE A 131 -17.19 -16.91 3.82
N ASN A 132 -17.78 -17.96 4.37
CA ASN A 132 -19.06 -18.53 3.91
C ASN A 132 -20.28 -17.60 4.12
N ASN A 133 -20.18 -16.60 4.99
CA ASN A 133 -21.22 -15.57 5.15
C ASN A 133 -20.91 -14.34 4.29
N GLU A 134 -21.95 -13.65 3.78
CA GLU A 134 -21.82 -12.46 2.93
C GLU A 134 -20.84 -11.44 3.52
N CYS A 135 -19.70 -11.28 2.84
CA CYS A 135 -18.68 -10.27 3.09
C CYS A 135 -18.71 -9.32 1.90
N ASP A 136 -18.95 -8.03 2.12
CA ASP A 136 -18.91 -7.06 1.01
C ASP A 136 -17.51 -7.00 0.39
N VAL A 137 -16.49 -7.11 1.25
CA VAL A 137 -15.08 -7.08 0.87
C VAL A 137 -14.27 -8.00 1.77
N GLN A 138 -13.34 -8.76 1.19
CA GLN A 138 -12.47 -9.71 1.88
C GLN A 138 -11.05 -9.14 2.01
N PHE A 139 -10.59 -9.04 3.25
CA PHE A 139 -9.28 -8.52 3.61
C PHE A 139 -8.41 -9.59 4.25
N PHE A 140 -7.12 -9.51 3.96
CA PHE A 140 -6.07 -10.32 4.54
C PHE A 140 -4.99 -9.43 5.14
N MET A 141 -4.51 -9.80 6.32
CA MET A 141 -3.29 -9.26 6.94
C MET A 141 -2.39 -10.43 7.35
N THR A 142 -1.10 -10.16 7.57
CA THR A 142 -0.17 -11.17 8.09
C THR A 142 0.51 -10.65 9.36
N TRP A 143 0.56 -11.48 10.40
CA TRP A 143 1.28 -11.17 11.64
C TRP A 143 2.11 -12.38 12.08
N ILE A 144 3.44 -12.25 12.03
CA ILE A 144 4.42 -13.32 12.35
C ILE A 144 5.26 -12.96 13.59
N SER A 145 4.89 -11.89 14.30
CA SER A 145 5.57 -11.48 15.54
C SER A 145 4.81 -12.04 16.76
N PRO A 146 5.46 -12.09 17.94
CA PRO A 146 4.80 -12.52 19.18
C PRO A 146 3.52 -11.73 19.45
N VAL A 147 2.52 -12.38 20.04
CA VAL A 147 1.22 -11.79 20.33
C VAL A 147 1.32 -10.54 21.21
N GLU A 148 2.29 -10.47 22.11
CA GLU A 148 2.55 -9.34 23.00
C GLU A 148 2.99 -8.08 22.26
N SER A 149 3.53 -8.25 21.05
CA SER A 149 3.94 -7.13 20.20
C SER A 149 2.81 -6.61 19.31
N PHE A 150 1.66 -7.29 19.26
CA PHE A 150 0.48 -6.79 18.55
C PHE A 150 -0.13 -5.67 19.38
N GLY A 151 0.37 -4.47 19.13
CA GLY A 151 0.10 -3.31 19.93
C GLY A 151 -1.11 -2.52 19.46
N ARG A 152 -1.20 -1.35 20.06
CA ARG A 152 -2.23 -0.37 19.75
C ARG A 152 -2.17 0.10 18.29
N ARG A 153 -0.96 0.32 17.75
CA ARG A 153 -0.79 0.84 16.38
C ARG A 153 -1.40 -0.09 15.34
N GLU A 154 -1.17 -1.39 15.52
CA GLU A 154 -1.77 -2.44 14.69
C GLU A 154 -3.27 -2.50 14.89
N PHE A 155 -3.75 -2.36 16.14
CA PHE A 155 -5.17 -2.33 16.44
C PHE A 155 -5.90 -1.14 15.77
N LEU A 156 -5.25 0.02 15.65
CA LEU A 156 -5.79 1.18 14.93
C LEU A 156 -6.03 0.89 13.44
N ALA A 157 -5.18 0.07 12.81
CA ALA A 157 -5.41 -0.38 11.44
C ALA A 157 -6.73 -1.16 11.34
N LEU A 158 -6.98 -2.08 12.29
CA LEU A 158 -8.24 -2.83 12.37
C LEU A 158 -9.44 -1.90 12.57
N GLU A 159 -9.35 -0.94 13.49
CA GLU A 159 -10.43 0.03 13.74
C GLU A 159 -10.75 0.85 12.49
N SER A 160 -9.72 1.37 11.82
CA SER A 160 -9.88 2.17 10.60
C SER A 160 -10.52 1.36 9.46
N LEU A 161 -10.15 0.08 9.33
CA LEU A 161 -10.74 -0.82 8.36
C LEU A 161 -12.24 -1.00 8.63
N PHE A 162 -12.62 -1.35 9.85
CA PHE A 162 -14.03 -1.61 10.19
C PHE A 162 -14.89 -0.35 10.28
N LYS A 163 -14.27 0.83 10.46
CA LYS A 163 -14.96 2.10 10.32
C LYS A 163 -15.47 2.31 8.88
N VAL A 164 -14.63 1.97 7.91
CA VAL A 164 -14.90 2.18 6.48
C VAL A 164 -15.68 1.00 5.89
N HIS A 165 -15.38 -0.21 6.35
CA HIS A 165 -15.98 -1.47 5.91
C HIS A 165 -16.65 -2.20 7.08
N PRO A 166 -17.81 -1.71 7.59
CA PRO A 166 -18.48 -2.34 8.73
C PRO A 166 -18.98 -3.76 8.45
N HIS A 167 -19.21 -4.11 7.17
CA HIS A 167 -19.58 -5.44 6.69
C HIS A 167 -18.43 -6.16 5.96
N GLY A 168 -17.22 -5.62 6.04
CA GLY A 168 -16.02 -6.28 5.55
C GLY A 168 -15.60 -7.46 6.43
N CYS A 169 -14.81 -8.36 5.87
CA CYS A 169 -14.26 -9.51 6.59
C CYS A 169 -12.75 -9.44 6.59
N LEU A 170 -12.13 -9.49 7.78
CA LEU A 170 -10.68 -9.46 7.94
C LEU A 170 -10.16 -10.78 8.48
N LEU A 171 -9.32 -11.45 7.70
CA LEU A 171 -8.57 -12.62 8.13
C LEU A 171 -7.11 -12.24 8.36
N ILE A 172 -6.62 -12.44 9.59
CA ILE A 172 -5.22 -12.24 9.95
C ILE A 172 -4.51 -13.60 9.92
N LEU A 173 -3.59 -13.80 8.98
CA LEU A 173 -2.74 -14.98 8.91
C LEU A 173 -1.67 -14.88 10.00
N SER A 174 -1.87 -15.58 11.09
CA SER A 174 -1.01 -15.50 12.27
C SER A 174 -1.21 -16.71 13.16
N ARG A 175 -0.11 -17.35 13.56
CA ARG A 175 -0.13 -18.40 14.58
C ARG A 175 -0.24 -17.80 15.98
N ASP A 176 0.52 -16.76 16.27
CA ASP A 176 0.55 -16.13 17.59
C ASP A 176 -0.80 -15.49 17.96
N LEU A 177 -1.51 -14.90 17.00
CA LEU A 177 -2.86 -14.37 17.23
C LEU A 177 -3.96 -15.44 17.19
N ASP A 178 -3.70 -16.62 16.63
CA ASP A 178 -4.61 -17.78 16.67
C ASP A 178 -4.49 -18.50 18.03
N SER A 179 -4.75 -17.73 19.09
CA SER A 179 -4.54 -18.09 20.49
C SER A 179 -5.57 -17.43 21.40
N ILE A 180 -5.61 -17.82 22.68
CA ILE A 180 -6.50 -17.19 23.69
C ILE A 180 -6.14 -15.71 23.87
N GLN A 181 -4.84 -15.36 23.90
CA GLN A 181 -4.40 -13.96 23.97
C GLN A 181 -4.84 -13.19 22.72
N GLY A 182 -4.64 -13.74 21.53
CA GLY A 182 -5.07 -13.09 20.29
C GLY A 182 -6.59 -12.89 20.22
N TYR A 183 -7.37 -13.87 20.68
CA TYR A 183 -8.82 -13.70 20.86
C TYR A 183 -9.15 -12.54 21.79
N ARG A 184 -8.45 -12.39 22.93
CA ARG A 184 -8.67 -11.27 23.85
C ARG A 184 -8.34 -9.92 23.21
N ILE A 185 -7.30 -9.85 22.40
CA ILE A 185 -6.94 -8.64 21.63
C ILE A 185 -8.06 -8.29 20.65
N LEU A 186 -8.60 -9.27 19.92
CA LEU A 186 -9.64 -9.04 18.91
C LEU A 186 -11.06 -8.90 19.49
N LYS A 187 -11.28 -9.34 20.75
CA LYS A 187 -12.58 -9.37 21.42
C LYS A 187 -13.34 -8.03 21.34
N PRO A 188 -12.73 -6.85 21.52
CA PRO A 188 -13.46 -5.58 21.44
C PRO A 188 -14.11 -5.34 20.06
N LEU A 189 -13.53 -5.85 18.97
CA LEU A 189 -14.12 -5.79 17.63
C LEU A 189 -15.23 -6.83 17.46
N LEU A 190 -15.00 -8.05 17.95
CA LEU A 190 -15.97 -9.15 17.92
C LEU A 190 -17.24 -8.84 18.72
N ASP A 191 -17.10 -8.20 19.88
CA ASP A 191 -18.23 -7.75 20.71
C ASP A 191 -19.13 -6.75 19.97
N ARG A 192 -18.54 -5.99 19.03
CA ARG A 192 -19.22 -5.04 18.14
C ARG A 192 -19.70 -5.67 16.83
N LYS A 193 -19.65 -7.00 16.73
CA LYS A 193 -20.10 -7.80 15.57
C LYS A 193 -19.27 -7.57 14.30
N PHE A 194 -18.08 -6.98 14.40
CA PHE A 194 -17.15 -6.96 13.28
C PHE A 194 -16.59 -8.35 13.01
N LYS A 195 -16.42 -8.67 11.73
CA LYS A 195 -15.99 -9.99 11.29
C LYS A 195 -14.48 -10.02 11.11
N VAL A 196 -13.78 -10.36 12.19
CA VAL A 196 -12.32 -10.51 12.23
C VAL A 196 -11.95 -11.88 12.81
N ALA A 197 -10.95 -12.53 12.24
CA ALA A 197 -10.39 -13.75 12.81
C ALA A 197 -8.88 -13.80 12.57
N ALA A 198 -8.15 -14.40 13.52
CA ALA A 198 -6.78 -14.82 13.31
C ALA A 198 -6.77 -16.34 13.07
N ILE A 199 -6.06 -16.79 12.03
CA ILE A 199 -5.94 -18.20 11.68
C ILE A 199 -4.49 -18.53 11.37
N THR A 200 -3.99 -19.61 11.97
CA THR A 200 -2.67 -20.18 11.67
C THR A 200 -2.61 -20.63 10.20
N PRO A 201 -1.74 -20.06 9.35
CA PRO A 201 -1.67 -20.43 7.95
C PRO A 201 -1.03 -21.81 7.75
N ASP A 202 -1.58 -22.60 6.83
CA ASP A 202 -0.88 -23.73 6.24
C ASP A 202 -0.01 -23.23 5.07
N LEU A 203 1.28 -23.01 5.36
CA LEU A 203 2.24 -22.53 4.36
C LEU A 203 2.44 -23.52 3.21
N SER A 204 2.38 -24.83 3.49
CA SER A 204 2.49 -25.86 2.46
C SER A 204 1.30 -25.77 1.50
N PHE A 205 0.07 -25.61 2.01
CA PHE A 205 -1.10 -25.37 1.16
C PHE A 205 -0.99 -24.06 0.35
N LEU A 206 -0.59 -22.96 0.99
CA LEU A 206 -0.49 -21.66 0.34
C LEU A 206 0.52 -21.67 -0.82
N PHE A 207 1.64 -22.37 -0.67
CA PHE A 207 2.71 -22.40 -1.66
C PHE A 207 2.56 -23.50 -2.70
N LYS A 208 1.73 -24.53 -2.43
CA LYS A 208 1.52 -25.67 -3.32
C LYS A 208 1.19 -25.26 -4.75
N ASN A 209 1.77 -25.95 -5.73
CA ASN A 209 1.59 -25.71 -7.17
C ASN A 209 2.04 -24.30 -7.60
N THR A 210 3.02 -23.73 -6.90
CA THR A 210 3.70 -22.50 -7.30
C THR A 210 5.21 -22.65 -7.05
N PRO A 211 6.06 -21.83 -7.69
CA PRO A 211 7.51 -21.86 -7.41
C PRO A 211 7.89 -21.57 -5.95
N ALA A 212 6.97 -20.99 -5.16
CA ALA A 212 7.17 -20.80 -3.72
C ALA A 212 7.36 -22.13 -2.97
N GLU A 213 6.77 -23.23 -3.46
CA GLU A 213 6.87 -24.55 -2.85
C GLU A 213 8.33 -25.00 -2.78
N THR A 214 9.05 -24.95 -3.91
CA THR A 214 10.46 -25.28 -3.98
C THR A 214 11.31 -24.34 -3.11
N TRP A 215 11.08 -23.02 -3.19
CA TRP A 215 11.79 -22.06 -2.34
C TRP A 215 11.61 -22.37 -0.85
N PHE A 216 10.40 -22.73 -0.44
CA PHE A 216 10.07 -23.02 0.95
C PHE A 216 10.75 -24.28 1.45
N GLU A 217 10.79 -25.34 0.64
CA GLU A 217 11.54 -26.56 0.98
C GLU A 217 13.04 -26.30 1.07
N GLU A 218 13.62 -25.54 0.13
CA GLU A 218 15.05 -25.19 0.17
C GLU A 218 15.44 -24.39 1.42
N ILE A 219 14.60 -23.42 1.83
CA ILE A 219 14.84 -22.64 3.05
C ILE A 219 14.77 -23.54 4.29
N LYS A 220 13.75 -24.40 4.40
CA LYS A 220 13.60 -25.31 5.55
C LYS A 220 14.72 -26.35 5.64
N SER A 221 15.18 -26.86 4.50
CA SER A 221 16.24 -27.88 4.45
C SER A 221 17.64 -27.30 4.64
N GLY A 222 17.79 -25.97 4.65
CA GLY A 222 19.09 -25.31 4.69
C GLY A 222 19.86 -25.37 3.37
N ASN A 223 19.15 -25.52 2.24
CA ASN A 223 19.75 -25.45 0.91
C ASN A 223 19.72 -24.04 0.31
N LYS A 224 19.09 -23.09 1.00
CA LYS A 224 19.00 -21.69 0.60
C LYS A 224 19.34 -20.78 1.77
N ASP A 225 20.13 -19.76 1.47
CA ASP A 225 20.47 -18.71 2.42
C ASP A 225 19.23 -17.87 2.78
N PRO A 226 18.82 -17.78 4.06
CA PRO A 226 17.73 -16.91 4.49
C PRO A 226 18.08 -15.41 4.42
N GLY A 227 19.38 -15.09 4.33
CA GLY A 227 19.95 -13.74 4.25
C GLY A 227 19.82 -12.91 5.52
N GLU A 228 20.36 -11.69 5.48
CA GLU A 228 20.49 -10.81 6.66
C GLU A 228 19.17 -10.19 7.17
N ILE A 229 18.22 -9.92 6.28
CA ILE A 229 16.92 -9.37 6.65
C ILE A 229 16.09 -10.42 7.42
N PRO A 230 15.31 -10.03 8.45
CA PRO A 230 14.52 -10.95 9.24
C PRO A 230 13.66 -11.90 8.39
N PHE A 231 13.77 -13.20 8.66
CA PHE A 231 13.06 -14.23 7.88
C PHE A 231 11.55 -14.00 7.85
N ALA A 232 10.95 -13.65 8.99
CA ALA A 232 9.52 -13.33 9.10
C ALA A 232 9.08 -12.20 8.14
N GLN A 233 9.93 -11.20 7.91
CA GLN A 233 9.63 -10.12 6.97
C GLN A 233 9.61 -10.61 5.53
N ASN A 234 10.59 -11.42 5.13
CA ASN A 234 10.63 -12.03 3.80
C ASN A 234 9.47 -13.02 3.61
N LEU A 235 9.15 -13.82 4.62
CA LEU A 235 8.02 -14.74 4.59
C LEU A 235 6.68 -14.00 4.46
N SER A 236 6.48 -12.88 5.17
CA SER A 236 5.29 -12.02 5.00
C SER A 236 5.17 -11.45 3.58
N ASN A 237 6.28 -11.11 2.92
CA ASN A 237 6.28 -10.70 1.51
C ASN A 237 5.82 -11.81 0.56
N LEU A 238 6.07 -13.08 0.89
CA LEU A 238 5.60 -14.20 0.09
C LEU A 238 4.15 -14.58 0.42
N ILE A 239 3.79 -14.64 1.70
CA ILE A 239 2.44 -15.00 2.17
C ILE A 239 1.39 -14.07 1.55
N ARG A 240 1.64 -12.75 1.51
CA ARG A 240 0.69 -11.79 0.92
C ARG A 240 0.41 -12.03 -0.56
N LEU A 241 1.39 -12.53 -1.31
CA LEU A 241 1.23 -12.89 -2.72
C LEU A 241 0.48 -14.20 -2.85
N ALA A 242 0.86 -15.20 -2.04
CA ALA A 242 0.28 -16.54 -2.08
C ALA A 242 -1.19 -16.53 -1.64
N VAL A 243 -1.55 -15.82 -0.58
CA VAL A 243 -2.94 -15.75 -0.10
C VAL A 243 -3.85 -15.11 -1.15
N LEU A 244 -3.43 -14.01 -1.77
CA LEU A 244 -4.19 -13.38 -2.86
C LEU A 244 -4.25 -14.29 -4.10
N TYR A 245 -3.21 -15.06 -4.38
CA TYR A 245 -3.25 -16.00 -5.50
C TYR A 245 -4.28 -17.11 -5.25
N LYS A 246 -4.37 -17.62 -4.02
CA LYS A 246 -5.27 -18.72 -3.63
C LYS A 246 -6.72 -18.28 -3.38
N PHE A 247 -6.95 -17.08 -2.86
CA PHE A 247 -8.26 -16.64 -2.40
C PHE A 247 -8.76 -15.34 -3.06
N GLY A 248 -7.87 -14.59 -3.72
CA GLY A 248 -8.18 -13.23 -4.18
C GLY A 248 -8.38 -12.26 -3.01
N GLY A 249 -9.04 -11.13 -3.28
CA GLY A 249 -9.38 -10.12 -2.28
C GLY A 249 -8.33 -9.03 -2.13
N ILE A 250 -8.19 -8.52 -0.90
CA ILE A 250 -7.33 -7.38 -0.58
C ILE A 250 -6.35 -7.77 0.49
N TYR A 251 -5.07 -7.55 0.25
CA TYR A 251 -4.05 -7.64 1.29
C TYR A 251 -3.69 -6.24 1.80
N LEU A 252 -3.53 -6.11 3.12
CA LEU A 252 -3.02 -4.92 3.80
C LEU A 252 -1.90 -5.33 4.77
N ASP A 253 -0.85 -4.52 4.89
CA ASP A 253 0.05 -4.59 6.04
C ASP A 253 -0.67 -4.11 7.31
N THR A 254 -0.24 -4.63 8.48
CA THR A 254 -0.90 -4.36 9.77
C THR A 254 -0.72 -2.92 10.26
N ASP A 255 0.05 -2.11 9.55
CA ASP A 255 0.29 -0.69 9.80
C ASP A 255 -0.32 0.19 8.69
N PHE A 256 -1.42 -0.25 8.11
CA PHE A 256 -2.16 0.47 7.08
C PHE A 256 -3.47 1.06 7.63
N ILE A 257 -3.59 2.39 7.62
CA ILE A 257 -4.80 3.09 8.07
C ILE A 257 -5.76 3.31 6.89
N VAL A 258 -6.95 2.72 6.96
CA VAL A 258 -7.97 2.78 5.91
C VAL A 258 -8.81 4.06 6.08
N LEU A 259 -8.95 4.83 5.00
CA LEU A 259 -9.67 6.12 4.97
C LEU A 259 -10.86 6.14 4.00
N LYS A 260 -10.86 5.27 2.98
CA LYS A 260 -11.92 5.20 1.96
C LYS A 260 -12.20 3.76 1.56
N SER A 261 -13.43 3.51 1.10
CA SER A 261 -13.87 2.19 0.67
C SER A 261 -13.01 1.64 -0.47
N PHE A 262 -12.63 0.37 -0.35
CA PHE A 262 -11.92 -0.41 -1.36
C PHE A 262 -12.86 -1.19 -2.30
N ALA A 263 -14.19 -1.11 -2.11
CA ALA A 263 -15.15 -1.97 -2.82
C ALA A 263 -15.09 -1.85 -4.35
N ASP A 264 -14.71 -0.67 -4.87
CA ASP A 264 -14.62 -0.41 -6.30
C ASP A 264 -13.22 -0.71 -6.89
N LEU A 265 -12.27 -1.17 -6.07
CA LEU A 265 -10.92 -1.51 -6.52
C LEU A 265 -10.86 -2.96 -6.98
N ARG A 266 -10.17 -3.18 -8.10
CA ARG A 266 -9.94 -4.53 -8.63
C ARG A 266 -8.63 -4.57 -9.40
N ASN A 267 -7.83 -5.62 -9.17
CA ASN A 267 -6.53 -5.83 -9.80
C ASN A 267 -5.67 -4.54 -9.76
N ALA A 268 -5.44 -4.01 -8.57
CA ALA A 268 -4.78 -2.74 -8.37
C ALA A 268 -3.54 -2.87 -7.48
N ILE A 269 -2.52 -2.06 -7.80
CA ILE A 269 -1.28 -1.91 -7.03
C ILE A 269 -0.93 -0.43 -6.93
N GLY A 270 -0.36 -0.02 -5.79
CA GLY A 270 0.02 1.37 -5.57
C GLY A 270 1.44 1.70 -6.00
N ALA A 271 1.62 2.85 -6.64
CA ALA A 271 2.92 3.50 -6.79
C ALA A 271 3.35 4.12 -5.46
N GLN A 272 4.46 3.68 -4.90
CA GLN A 272 5.08 4.31 -3.72
C GLN A 272 5.72 5.65 -4.07
N SER A 273 6.31 5.77 -5.26
CA SER A 273 6.98 7.00 -5.70
C SER A 273 6.87 7.18 -7.21
N ILE A 274 7.03 8.43 -7.65
CA ILE A 274 7.02 8.87 -9.05
C ILE A 274 8.27 9.69 -9.34
N ASP A 275 8.64 9.81 -10.61
CA ASP A 275 9.67 10.74 -11.09
C ASP A 275 9.07 12.11 -11.45
N VAL A 276 9.92 13.00 -11.96
CA VAL A 276 9.53 14.36 -12.38
C VAL A 276 8.54 14.39 -13.55
N SER A 277 8.46 13.31 -14.34
CA SER A 277 7.50 13.18 -15.44
C SER A 277 6.12 12.69 -14.97
N GLY A 278 6.00 12.28 -13.71
CA GLY A 278 4.80 11.65 -13.16
C GLY A 278 4.76 10.14 -13.35
N SER A 279 5.78 9.54 -13.97
CA SER A 279 5.89 8.09 -14.13
C SER A 279 6.29 7.45 -12.80
N TRP A 280 5.68 6.31 -12.46
CA TRP A 280 6.03 5.61 -11.23
C TRP A 280 7.46 5.08 -11.28
N THR A 281 8.17 5.18 -10.14
CA THR A 281 9.56 4.69 -9.99
C THR A 281 9.66 3.49 -9.05
N ARG A 282 8.68 3.35 -8.15
CA ARG A 282 8.57 2.23 -7.21
C ARG A 282 7.10 1.87 -7.03
N LEU A 283 6.78 0.61 -7.19
CA LEU A 283 5.54 0.02 -6.68
C LEU A 283 5.80 -0.62 -5.33
N ASN A 284 4.75 -0.82 -4.53
CA ASN A 284 4.86 -1.42 -3.22
C ASN A 284 3.72 -2.43 -3.00
N ASN A 285 4.00 -3.45 -2.18
CA ASN A 285 3.13 -4.59 -1.91
C ASN A 285 2.56 -4.59 -0.48
N ALA A 286 2.61 -3.46 0.23
CA ALA A 286 1.93 -3.26 1.51
C ALA A 286 0.39 -3.20 1.36
N VAL A 287 -0.09 -2.91 0.15
CA VAL A 287 -1.48 -3.04 -0.24
C VAL A 287 -1.54 -3.64 -1.64
N LEU A 288 -2.37 -4.67 -1.81
CA LEU A 288 -2.58 -5.36 -3.08
C LEU A 288 -4.05 -5.74 -3.19
N VAL A 289 -4.67 -5.45 -4.33
CA VAL A 289 -6.06 -5.81 -4.61
C VAL A 289 -6.09 -6.68 -5.85
N PHE A 290 -6.43 -7.96 -5.73
CA PHE A 290 -6.37 -8.86 -6.88
C PHE A 290 -7.45 -9.93 -6.85
N ASP A 291 -7.92 -10.29 -8.04
CA ASP A 291 -8.73 -11.49 -8.22
C ASP A 291 -7.92 -12.76 -7.90
N MET A 292 -8.62 -13.79 -7.46
CA MET A 292 -8.04 -15.12 -7.28
C MET A 292 -7.41 -15.61 -8.58
N ASN A 293 -6.27 -16.30 -8.49
CA ASN A 293 -5.49 -16.83 -9.62
C ASN A 293 -5.00 -15.76 -10.63
N HIS A 294 -4.96 -14.48 -10.27
CA HIS A 294 -4.51 -13.44 -11.21
C HIS A 294 -3.06 -13.73 -11.70
N PRO A 295 -2.79 -13.73 -13.03
CA PRO A 295 -1.48 -14.11 -13.59
C PRO A 295 -0.30 -13.28 -13.05
N LEU A 296 -0.55 -12.01 -12.74
CA LEU A 296 0.48 -11.13 -12.18
C LEU A 296 0.96 -11.59 -10.80
N LEU A 297 0.07 -12.14 -9.96
CA LEU A 297 0.46 -12.69 -8.65
C LEU A 297 1.38 -13.89 -8.81
N LEU A 298 1.10 -14.77 -9.79
CA LEU A 298 1.99 -15.88 -10.09
C LEU A 298 3.37 -15.38 -10.55
N LYS A 299 3.43 -14.32 -11.37
CA LYS A 299 4.71 -13.69 -11.75
C LYS A 299 5.45 -13.08 -10.56
N PHE A 300 4.75 -12.49 -9.60
CA PHE A 300 5.39 -12.05 -8.36
C PHE A 300 5.97 -13.22 -7.55
N ILE A 301 5.23 -14.32 -7.44
CA ILE A 301 5.69 -15.52 -6.73
C ILE A 301 6.89 -16.17 -7.44
N GLU A 302 6.86 -16.26 -8.77
CA GLU A 302 7.98 -16.73 -9.61
C GLU A 302 9.24 -15.88 -9.39
N GLU A 303 9.12 -14.54 -9.46
CA GLU A 303 10.25 -13.64 -9.23
C GLU A 303 10.77 -13.75 -7.78
N PHE A 304 9.89 -13.92 -6.80
CA PHE A 304 10.28 -14.12 -5.39
C PHE A 304 11.16 -15.35 -5.25
N ALA A 305 10.68 -16.50 -5.73
CA ALA A 305 11.38 -17.78 -5.56
C ALA A 305 12.71 -17.82 -6.31
N SER A 306 12.74 -17.29 -7.54
CA SER A 306 13.90 -17.36 -8.44
C SER A 306 14.98 -16.31 -8.15
N THR A 307 14.60 -15.14 -7.63
CA THR A 307 15.54 -14.02 -7.39
C THR A 307 15.69 -13.68 -5.92
N PHE A 308 15.20 -14.54 -5.02
CA PHE A 308 15.25 -14.32 -3.57
C PHE A 308 16.65 -13.87 -3.13
N ASP A 309 16.69 -12.71 -2.48
CA ASP A 309 17.90 -12.21 -1.84
C ASP A 309 17.52 -11.68 -0.47
N GLY A 310 17.72 -12.53 0.54
CA GLY A 310 17.44 -12.18 1.92
C GLY A 310 18.37 -11.12 2.49
N ASN A 311 19.44 -10.71 1.79
CA ASN A 311 20.41 -9.73 2.27
C ASN A 311 20.05 -8.29 1.85
N LYS A 312 19.07 -8.11 0.96
CA LYS A 312 18.73 -6.79 0.42
C LYS A 312 17.36 -6.31 0.86
N TRP A 313 17.32 -5.22 1.62
CA TRP A 313 16.07 -4.61 2.07
C TRP A 313 15.16 -4.24 0.90
N GLY A 314 13.89 -4.63 1.00
CA GLY A 314 12.87 -4.35 -0.01
C GLY A 314 13.01 -5.15 -1.32
N HIS A 315 14.10 -5.91 -1.51
CA HIS A 315 14.37 -6.66 -2.74
C HIS A 315 13.26 -7.67 -3.06
N ASN A 316 12.77 -8.36 -2.03
CA ASN A 316 11.72 -9.39 -2.14
C ASN A 316 10.30 -8.82 -1.98
N GLY A 317 10.14 -7.50 -1.89
CA GLY A 317 8.85 -6.83 -1.70
C GLY A 317 8.64 -5.72 -2.73
N PRO A 318 8.75 -4.43 -2.36
CA PRO A 318 8.54 -3.31 -3.28
C PRO A 318 9.39 -3.37 -4.55
N TYR A 319 10.64 -3.82 -4.46
CA TYR A 319 11.51 -3.91 -5.63
C TYR A 319 11.12 -5.06 -6.56
N LEU A 320 10.71 -6.19 -5.99
CA LEU A 320 10.21 -7.34 -6.74
C LEU A 320 8.98 -6.98 -7.57
N VAL A 321 7.95 -6.40 -6.95
CA VAL A 321 6.71 -6.07 -7.68
C VAL A 321 6.97 -5.02 -8.77
N SER A 322 7.90 -4.10 -8.52
CA SER A 322 8.34 -3.12 -9.53
C SER A 322 9.02 -3.79 -10.73
N ARG A 323 9.97 -4.71 -10.50
CA ARG A 323 10.68 -5.41 -11.57
C ARG A 323 9.72 -6.24 -12.42
N VAL A 324 8.79 -6.96 -11.79
CA VAL A 324 7.80 -7.77 -12.51
C VAL A 324 6.88 -6.89 -13.34
N VAL A 325 6.33 -5.82 -12.76
CA VAL A 325 5.44 -4.92 -13.50
C VAL A 325 6.16 -4.26 -14.69
N GLN A 326 7.41 -3.82 -14.54
CA GLN A 326 8.23 -3.33 -15.67
C GLN A 326 8.37 -4.38 -16.78
N LYS A 327 8.59 -5.65 -16.44
CA LYS A 327 8.74 -6.74 -17.42
C LYS A 327 7.45 -7.07 -18.18
N VAL A 328 6.27 -6.80 -17.59
CA VAL A 328 4.97 -7.18 -18.16
C VAL A 328 4.11 -6.01 -18.65
N ALA A 329 4.48 -4.76 -18.38
CA ALA A 329 3.67 -3.57 -18.70
C ALA A 329 3.27 -3.47 -20.18
N GLU A 330 4.07 -4.03 -21.09
CA GLU A 330 3.81 -4.03 -22.53
C GLU A 330 3.29 -5.39 -23.06
N ARG A 331 3.01 -6.33 -22.16
CA ARG A 331 2.58 -7.69 -22.54
C ARG A 331 1.07 -7.85 -22.34
N PRO A 332 0.33 -8.37 -23.32
CA PRO A 332 -1.08 -8.70 -23.13
C PRO A 332 -1.25 -9.80 -22.08
N GLY A 333 -2.42 -9.85 -21.44
CA GLY A 333 -2.79 -10.93 -20.50
C GLY A 333 -2.64 -10.57 -19.01
N TYR A 334 -2.20 -9.36 -18.68
CA TYR A 334 -2.14 -8.85 -17.30
C TYR A 334 -3.03 -7.62 -17.17
N ASN A 335 -4.27 -7.78 -16.72
CA ASN A 335 -5.19 -6.65 -16.52
C ASN A 335 -5.05 -6.10 -15.11
N PHE A 336 -4.39 -4.96 -14.94
CA PHE A 336 -4.24 -4.33 -13.64
C PHE A 336 -4.11 -2.80 -13.76
N THR A 337 -4.40 -2.10 -12.66
CA THR A 337 -4.27 -0.64 -12.56
C THR A 337 -3.15 -0.28 -11.59
N ILE A 338 -2.30 0.66 -11.98
CA ILE A 338 -1.34 1.29 -11.06
C ILE A 338 -1.99 2.57 -10.52
N LEU A 339 -2.26 2.60 -9.22
CA LEU A 339 -2.80 3.78 -8.54
C LEU A 339 -1.68 4.75 -8.14
N PRO A 340 -1.92 6.07 -8.19
CA PRO A 340 -0.90 7.06 -7.87
C PRO A 340 -0.51 7.04 -6.39
N PRO A 341 0.63 7.63 -5.99
CA PRO A 341 1.05 7.64 -4.59
C PRO A 341 0.02 8.18 -3.61
N MET A 342 -0.77 9.19 -3.99
CA MET A 342 -1.82 9.73 -3.12
C MET A 342 -2.91 8.72 -2.73
N ALA A 343 -3.06 7.61 -3.47
CA ALA A 343 -4.03 6.57 -3.13
C ALA A 343 -3.68 5.83 -1.83
N PHE A 344 -2.40 5.48 -1.62
CA PHE A 344 -1.97 4.59 -0.53
C PHE A 344 -0.67 5.02 0.20
N TYR A 345 0.14 5.85 -0.47
CA TYR A 345 1.46 6.30 -0.01
C TYR A 345 1.57 7.85 -0.08
N PRO A 346 0.64 8.61 0.53
CA PRO A 346 0.61 10.07 0.41
C PRO A 346 1.76 10.79 1.12
N VAL A 347 2.64 10.03 1.79
CA VAL A 347 3.87 10.47 2.42
C VAL A 347 4.91 9.35 2.38
N GLY A 348 6.13 9.70 1.96
CA GLY A 348 7.26 8.76 1.95
C GLY A 348 7.75 8.45 3.36
N TRP A 349 8.35 7.27 3.53
CA TRP A 349 8.90 6.79 4.81
C TRP A 349 9.85 7.80 5.46
N ASN A 350 10.66 8.52 4.68
CA ASN A 350 11.60 9.52 5.18
C ASN A 350 10.93 10.78 5.77
N ARG A 351 9.68 11.07 5.41
CA ARG A 351 8.90 12.24 5.87
C ARG A 351 7.74 11.90 6.78
N ILE A 352 7.49 10.62 7.06
CA ILE A 352 6.34 10.14 7.83
C ILE A 352 6.22 10.79 9.21
N GLY A 353 7.36 11.10 9.86
CA GLY A 353 7.36 11.71 11.20
C GLY A 353 6.60 13.03 11.27
N GLY A 354 6.48 13.78 10.17
CA GLY A 354 5.69 15.01 10.12
C GLY A 354 4.19 14.78 10.34
N PHE A 355 3.67 13.58 10.07
CA PHE A 355 2.25 13.27 10.32
C PHE A 355 1.94 13.00 11.80
N PHE A 356 2.96 12.74 12.61
CA PHE A 356 2.80 12.36 14.02
C PHE A 356 2.94 13.53 14.99
N LYS A 357 3.47 14.68 14.52
CA LYS A 357 3.73 15.85 15.35
C LYS A 357 2.52 16.79 15.42
N LYS A 358 2.26 17.34 16.61
CA LYS A 358 1.27 18.39 16.83
C LYS A 358 1.77 19.70 16.21
N PRO A 359 0.87 20.54 15.68
CA PRO A 359 1.25 21.86 15.21
C PRO A 359 1.57 22.79 16.40
N GLU A 360 2.69 23.51 16.33
CA GLU A 360 3.12 24.45 17.38
C GLU A 360 2.66 25.88 17.13
N ASN A 361 2.27 26.19 15.89
CA ASN A 361 1.87 27.53 15.49
C ASN A 361 0.72 27.53 14.46
N LYS A 362 0.21 28.73 14.14
CA LYS A 362 -0.90 28.93 13.19
C LYS A 362 -0.59 28.52 11.75
N VAL A 363 0.68 28.48 11.35
CA VAL A 363 1.08 28.07 10.00
C VAL A 363 1.04 26.55 9.89
N GLU A 364 1.63 25.86 10.85
CA GLU A 364 1.57 24.39 10.94
C GLU A 364 0.14 23.88 11.12
N SER A 365 -0.68 24.58 11.92
CA SER A 365 -2.10 24.22 12.07
C SER A 365 -2.85 24.31 10.73
N ARG A 366 -2.55 25.33 9.92
CA ARG A 366 -3.11 25.47 8.57
C ARG A 366 -2.62 24.35 7.64
N TRP A 367 -1.34 23.97 7.74
CA TRP A 367 -0.79 22.84 6.99
C TRP A 367 -1.48 21.51 7.37
N VAL A 368 -1.66 21.22 8.65
CA VAL A 368 -2.38 20.01 9.12
C VAL A 368 -3.79 19.97 8.52
N ASN A 369 -4.55 21.07 8.61
CA ASN A 369 -5.91 21.14 8.08
C ASN A 369 -5.95 20.95 6.55
N ALA A 370 -5.05 21.60 5.82
CA ALA A 370 -4.94 21.43 4.37
C ALA A 370 -4.57 19.99 4.00
N LYS A 371 -3.68 19.36 4.77
CA LYS A 371 -3.28 17.96 4.53
C LYS A 371 -4.42 16.99 4.80
N LEU A 372 -5.18 17.19 5.88
CA LEU A 372 -6.37 16.38 6.18
C LEU A 372 -7.42 16.50 5.07
N LEU A 373 -7.67 17.72 4.57
CA LEU A 373 -8.59 17.94 3.46
C LEU A 373 -8.14 17.20 2.20
N GLN A 374 -6.85 17.28 1.85
CA GLN A 374 -6.29 16.55 0.71
C GLN A 374 -6.50 15.02 0.86
N LEU A 375 -6.18 14.47 2.03
CA LEU A 375 -6.28 13.05 2.30
C LEU A 375 -7.73 12.56 2.24
N SER A 376 -8.69 13.35 2.71
CA SER A 376 -10.11 12.98 2.71
C SER A 376 -10.72 12.77 1.31
N GLY A 377 -10.14 13.37 0.25
CA GLY A 377 -10.66 13.25 -1.11
C GLY A 377 -10.05 12.08 -1.89
N GLU A 378 -8.72 12.05 -1.95
CA GLU A 378 -7.95 11.25 -2.92
C GLU A 378 -7.41 9.93 -2.36
N THR A 379 -7.35 9.79 -1.02
CA THR A 379 -6.60 8.72 -0.37
C THR A 379 -7.50 7.58 0.10
N TYR A 380 -7.18 6.35 -0.30
CA TYR A 380 -7.82 5.14 0.21
C TYR A 380 -7.27 4.71 1.56
N GLY A 381 -5.98 4.93 1.78
CA GLY A 381 -5.38 4.75 3.09
C GLY A 381 -3.92 5.18 3.15
N ILE A 382 -3.32 5.00 4.32
CA ILE A 382 -1.95 5.45 4.60
C ILE A 382 -1.17 4.29 5.18
N HIS A 383 -0.13 3.85 4.46
CA HIS A 383 0.88 2.97 5.01
C HIS A 383 1.80 3.75 5.97
N LEU A 384 1.90 3.30 7.22
CA LEU A 384 2.61 4.02 8.28
C LEU A 384 4.12 3.77 8.31
N TRP A 385 4.65 2.79 7.59
CA TRP A 385 6.07 2.46 7.61
C TRP A 385 6.57 2.19 9.04
N ASN A 386 5.93 1.28 9.78
CA ASN A 386 6.13 1.13 11.23
C ASN A 386 7.59 0.96 11.65
N ARG A 387 8.46 0.37 10.83
CA ARG A 387 9.93 0.38 11.07
C ARG A 387 10.49 1.79 11.33
N GLN A 388 9.99 2.78 10.59
CA GLN A 388 10.40 4.17 10.71
C GLN A 388 9.48 4.98 11.63
N SER A 389 8.18 4.68 11.66
CA SER A 389 7.21 5.50 12.38
C SER A 389 7.00 5.10 13.84
N SER A 390 7.40 3.90 14.25
CA SER A 390 7.24 3.37 15.63
C SER A 390 7.89 4.25 16.70
N LYS A 391 8.99 4.95 16.34
CA LYS A 391 9.70 5.87 17.23
C LYS A 391 8.98 7.18 17.53
N PHE A 392 7.89 7.49 16.83
CA PHE A 392 7.12 8.71 17.06
C PHE A 392 5.89 8.39 17.91
N SER A 393 5.54 9.22 18.88
CA SER A 393 4.22 9.14 19.50
C SER A 393 3.19 9.82 18.60
N ILE A 394 1.94 9.36 18.62
CA ILE A 394 0.85 10.04 17.91
C ILE A 394 0.42 11.22 18.78
N GLU A 395 0.85 12.43 18.42
CA GLU A 395 0.53 13.62 19.21
C GLU A 395 -0.88 14.13 18.90
N GLU A 396 -1.56 14.65 19.92
CA GLU A 396 -2.88 15.25 19.76
C GLU A 396 -2.84 16.44 18.79
N GLY A 397 -3.80 16.48 17.86
CA GLY A 397 -3.87 17.51 16.83
C GLY A 397 -2.94 17.29 15.64
N SER A 398 -2.06 16.29 15.67
CA SER A 398 -1.28 15.87 14.49
C SER A 398 -2.19 15.32 13.37
N VAL A 399 -1.66 15.20 12.14
CA VAL A 399 -2.40 14.58 11.03
C VAL A 399 -2.88 13.19 11.41
N MET A 400 -1.99 12.32 11.94
CA MET A 400 -2.38 10.99 12.39
C MET A 400 -3.37 11.02 13.54
N GLY A 401 -3.15 11.88 14.54
CA GLY A 401 -4.05 12.00 15.69
C GLY A 401 -5.48 12.34 15.27
N ARG A 402 -5.65 13.23 14.27
CA ARG A 402 -6.94 13.60 13.72
C ARG A 402 -7.55 12.47 12.89
N LEU A 403 -6.78 11.87 11.97
CA LEU A 403 -7.28 10.75 11.15
C LEU A 403 -7.74 9.58 12.01
N ILE A 404 -6.97 9.20 13.02
CA ILE A 404 -7.31 8.12 13.95
C ILE A 404 -8.56 8.46 14.75
N SER A 405 -8.68 9.70 15.25
CA SER A 405 -9.89 10.11 15.96
C SER A 405 -11.15 10.06 15.09
N ASP A 406 -11.01 10.35 13.79
CA ASP A 406 -12.14 10.33 12.84
C ASP A 406 -12.46 8.90 12.36
N HIS A 407 -11.47 8.00 12.39
CA HIS A 407 -11.57 6.64 11.86
C HIS A 407 -11.54 5.51 12.90
N CYS A 408 -11.64 5.82 14.20
CA CYS A 408 -11.75 4.79 15.22
C CYS A 408 -13.21 4.32 15.40
N VAL A 409 -13.39 3.07 15.82
CA VAL A 409 -14.71 2.51 16.15
C VAL A 409 -14.86 2.39 17.66
N ILE A 410 -13.84 1.90 18.35
CA ILE A 410 -13.79 1.73 19.81
C ILE A 410 -13.31 3.01 20.46
N CYS A 411 -12.24 3.63 19.94
CA CYS A 411 -11.75 4.93 20.38
C CYS A 411 -11.37 5.06 21.87
N GLU A 412 -11.35 3.99 22.67
CA GLU A 412 -10.97 4.03 24.10
C GLU A 412 -9.49 4.42 24.29
N TYR A 413 -8.71 4.23 23.21
CA TYR A 413 -7.28 4.52 23.06
C TYR A 413 -6.85 5.99 23.17
N LYS A 414 -7.53 6.93 22.50
CA LYS A 414 -7.02 8.08 21.70
C LYS A 414 -5.59 8.65 21.83
N TYR A 415 -4.90 8.63 23.00
CA TYR A 415 -3.59 9.27 23.19
C TYR A 415 -2.49 8.53 24.00
N SER A 416 -2.67 7.28 24.41
CA SER A 416 -1.63 6.48 25.09
C SER A 416 -0.70 5.72 24.12
N SER A 417 0.52 6.22 23.94
CA SER A 417 1.60 5.63 23.13
C SER A 417 1.90 4.17 23.45
#